data_AF-A0A1D1VDZ2-F1
#
_entry.id   AF-A0A1D1VDZ2-F1
#
_cell.length_a   1.000
_cell.length_b   1.000
_cell.length_c   1.000
_cell.angle_alpha   90.00
_cell.angle_beta   90.00
_cell.angle_gamma   90.00
#
_symmetry.space_group_name_H-M   'P 1'
#
loop_
_entity.id
_entity.type
_entity.pdbx_description
1 polymer ?
#
loop_
_entity_poly.entity_id
_entity_poly.type
_entity_poly.pdbx_seq_one_letter_code
_entity_poly.pdbx_strand_id
1 'polypeptide(L)'
;MVADEEILKELQGVPFGGQALSQESLKQLVNQGLESPEFSQLVQSISKQLQGYVRLQQEVHAMQSPQDLNSFVMNVSSLLHELECPYNRLVSAPLAERLATPENRLLLLDFLLGELAAARMNYTNFGPDKSMQNGVASSPVEDDIRKICSALGLGVPPKNVDTAGIFSKIETTLQNAMQNLPPQVLGNALLKTQLSQAQWQQLEQINDALSAEYRLRREMLLKRFDVTVQSFTWSEKARNKEKQLSEVCMPSRHEMSLDSKVGVADILSARDDMLLLEKTSSHGVRQFTECNVNKTVMGNVPDRGGRPHESVIGMPGFSERVAGGRGRGFRGRGGGGFRGGNRSGGGRRGGGRVQHGYGAGRGHRGGGGRGGGRGRGRRGDGGDDFW
;
A
#
# COMPACT_ATOMS: atom_id res chain seq x y z
N MET A 1 -12.77 16.57 30.98
CA MET A 1 -14.08 16.25 30.39
C MET A 1 -14.23 16.99 29.06
N VAL A 2 -13.64 16.43 28.00
CA VAL A 2 -13.82 16.89 26.60
C VAL A 2 -14.85 15.99 25.88
N ALA A 3 -15.18 14.83 26.47
CA ALA A 3 -16.00 13.78 25.88
C ALA A 3 -17.47 14.15 25.62
N ASP A 4 -18.05 15.12 26.34
CA ASP A 4 -19.49 15.46 26.19
C ASP A 4 -19.85 15.93 24.77
N GLU A 5 -18.97 16.69 24.09
CA GLU A 5 -19.24 17.19 22.74
C GLU A 5 -19.03 16.14 21.64
N GLU A 6 -18.09 15.21 21.84
CA GLU A 6 -17.82 14.12 20.90
C GLU A 6 -18.95 13.08 20.94
N ILE A 7 -19.38 12.68 22.13
CA ILE A 7 -20.53 11.80 22.34
C ILE A 7 -21.80 12.40 21.70
N LEU A 8 -22.04 13.70 21.85
CA LEU A 8 -23.19 14.37 21.24
C LEU A 8 -23.18 14.31 19.71
N LYS A 9 -22.01 14.43 19.07
CA LYS A 9 -21.90 14.32 17.61
C LYS A 9 -22.22 12.90 17.15
N GLU A 10 -21.71 11.90 17.84
CA GLU A 10 -21.95 10.49 17.48
C GLU A 10 -23.42 10.07 17.71
N LEU A 11 -24.07 10.64 18.73
CA LEU A 11 -25.48 10.43 19.02
C LEU A 11 -26.44 11.00 17.97
N GLN A 12 -26.03 11.98 17.14
CA GLN A 12 -26.88 12.51 16.06
C GLN A 12 -27.30 11.45 15.04
N GLY A 13 -26.54 10.36 14.92
CA GLY A 13 -26.82 9.22 14.04
C GLY A 13 -27.58 8.06 14.70
N VAL A 14 -28.05 8.22 15.94
CA VAL A 14 -28.78 7.19 16.69
C VAL A 14 -30.25 7.62 16.84
N PRO A 15 -31.24 6.79 16.41
CA PRO A 15 -32.65 7.09 16.57
C PRO A 15 -33.02 7.00 18.05
N PHE A 16 -33.12 8.17 18.67
CA PHE A 16 -33.55 8.33 20.05
C PHE A 16 -34.43 9.59 20.16
N GLY A 17 -35.66 9.45 20.64
CA GLY A 17 -36.56 10.58 20.94
C GLY A 17 -37.03 11.46 19.76
N GLY A 18 -36.66 11.16 18.51
CA GLY A 18 -37.11 11.90 17.31
C GLY A 18 -36.54 13.32 17.15
N GLN A 19 -35.77 13.83 18.11
CA GLN A 19 -35.09 15.13 18.08
C GLN A 19 -33.62 14.96 18.51
N ALA A 20 -32.75 15.85 18.03
CA ALA A 20 -31.34 15.84 18.41
C ALA A 20 -31.19 16.15 19.91
N LEU A 21 -30.48 15.27 20.63
CA LEU A 21 -30.16 15.46 22.05
C LEU A 21 -29.30 16.72 22.22
N SER A 22 -29.70 17.60 23.13
CA SER A 22 -28.88 18.75 23.55
C SER A 22 -27.87 18.34 24.61
N GLN A 23 -26.81 19.14 24.81
CA GLN A 23 -25.81 18.89 25.85
C GLN A 23 -26.41 18.89 27.26
N GLU A 24 -27.41 19.76 27.51
CA GLU A 24 -28.10 19.84 28.80
C GLU A 24 -28.98 18.60 29.02
N SER A 25 -29.68 18.16 27.98
CA SER A 25 -30.50 16.95 28.01
C SER A 25 -29.66 15.70 28.23
N LEU A 26 -28.49 15.58 27.57
CA LEU A 26 -27.57 14.46 27.78
C LEU A 26 -27.04 14.43 29.21
N LYS A 27 -26.65 15.58 29.78
CA LYS A 27 -26.19 15.67 31.17
C LYS A 27 -27.30 15.27 32.15
N GLN A 28 -28.53 15.71 31.92
CA GLN A 28 -29.68 15.32 32.74
C GLN A 28 -29.95 13.81 32.65
N LEU A 29 -29.96 13.25 31.44
CA LEU A 29 -30.18 11.83 31.17
C LEU A 29 -29.07 10.97 31.81
N VAL A 30 -27.81 11.37 31.67
CA VAL A 30 -26.67 10.73 32.33
C VAL A 30 -26.75 10.83 33.84
N ASN A 31 -27.17 11.96 34.40
CA ASN A 31 -27.26 12.15 35.86
C ASN A 31 -28.42 11.36 36.48
N GLN A 32 -29.57 11.26 35.80
CA GLN A 32 -30.70 10.43 36.20
C GLN A 32 -30.40 8.94 36.01
N GLY A 33 -29.72 8.56 34.93
CA GLY A 33 -29.27 7.19 34.66
C GLY A 33 -30.39 6.16 34.81
N LEU A 34 -30.19 5.17 35.67
CA LEU A 34 -31.13 4.05 35.86
C LEU A 34 -32.40 4.41 36.65
N GLU A 35 -32.50 5.64 37.18
CA GLU A 35 -33.74 6.14 37.79
C GLU A 35 -34.78 6.55 36.73
N SER A 36 -34.33 6.83 35.50
CA SER A 36 -35.18 7.16 34.35
C SER A 36 -35.12 6.04 33.29
N PRO A 37 -36.27 5.63 32.71
CA PRO A 37 -36.26 4.63 31.64
C PRO A 37 -35.52 5.12 30.38
N GLU A 38 -35.39 6.44 30.20
CA GLU A 38 -34.78 7.07 29.02
C GLU A 38 -33.32 6.66 28.81
N PHE A 39 -32.53 6.51 29.88
CA PHE A 39 -31.14 6.03 29.75
C PHE A 39 -31.08 4.60 29.23
N SER A 40 -31.95 3.72 29.75
CA SER A 40 -32.00 2.33 29.29
C SER A 40 -32.49 2.20 27.84
N GLN A 41 -33.39 3.09 27.41
CA GLN A 41 -33.83 3.19 26.01
C GLN A 41 -32.70 3.64 25.09
N LEU A 42 -31.87 4.59 25.52
CA LEU A 42 -30.71 5.04 24.75
C LEU A 42 -29.71 3.90 24.54
N VAL A 43 -29.35 3.18 25.61
CA VAL A 43 -28.45 2.02 25.55
C VAL A 43 -29.03 0.93 24.65
N GLN A 44 -30.34 0.66 24.74
CA GLN A 44 -31.01 -0.27 23.85
C GLN A 44 -30.94 0.18 22.38
N SER A 45 -31.18 1.46 22.08
CA SER A 45 -31.10 1.98 20.70
C SER A 45 -29.70 1.81 20.10
N ILE A 46 -28.65 2.10 20.87
CA ILE A 46 -27.25 1.92 20.42
C ILE A 46 -26.96 0.43 20.18
N SER A 47 -27.34 -0.44 21.12
CA SER A 47 -27.17 -1.89 20.99
C SER A 47 -27.89 -2.48 19.77
N LYS A 48 -29.12 -2.04 19.48
CA LYS A 48 -29.85 -2.46 18.26
C LYS A 48 -29.18 -2.00 16.97
N GLN A 49 -28.58 -0.81 16.96
CA GLN A 49 -27.82 -0.39 15.79
C GLN A 49 -26.56 -1.23 15.60
N LEU A 50 -25.84 -1.51 16.69
CA LEU A 50 -24.69 -2.41 16.66
C LEU A 50 -25.06 -3.78 16.07
N GLN A 51 -26.19 -4.36 16.48
CA GLN A 51 -26.70 -5.63 15.94
C GLN A 51 -26.89 -5.63 14.41
N GLY A 52 -27.13 -4.47 13.78
CA GLY A 52 -27.24 -4.35 12.34
C GLY A 52 -25.91 -4.54 11.59
N TYR A 53 -24.78 -4.37 12.29
CA TYR A 53 -23.43 -4.48 11.74
C TYR A 53 -22.65 -5.65 12.33
N VAL A 54 -23.01 -6.04 13.55
CA VAL A 54 -22.27 -6.95 14.42
C VAL A 54 -23.20 -8.09 14.83
N ARG A 55 -22.82 -9.35 14.57
CA ARG A 55 -23.58 -10.52 15.03
C ARG A 55 -23.43 -10.71 16.53
N LEU A 56 -24.23 -9.98 17.29
CA LEU A 56 -24.33 -10.10 18.74
C LEU A 56 -25.32 -11.21 19.12
N GLN A 57 -24.97 -11.97 20.16
CA GLN A 57 -25.82 -12.96 20.80
C GLN A 57 -26.68 -12.33 21.89
N GLN A 58 -26.18 -11.26 22.52
CA GLN A 58 -26.87 -10.57 23.59
C GLN A 58 -27.76 -9.45 23.05
N GLU A 59 -28.99 -9.39 23.58
CA GLU A 59 -29.91 -8.29 23.32
C GLU A 59 -30.13 -7.48 24.60
N VAL A 60 -29.98 -6.16 24.50
CA VAL A 60 -30.31 -5.25 25.59
C VAL A 60 -31.73 -4.73 25.41
N HIS A 61 -32.58 -4.97 26.40
CA HIS A 61 -33.94 -4.44 26.46
C HIS A 61 -34.03 -3.31 27.47
N ALA A 62 -34.63 -2.18 27.10
CA ALA A 62 -34.85 -1.07 28.03
C ALA A 62 -35.74 -1.49 29.21
N MET A 63 -35.55 -0.83 30.35
CA MET A 63 -36.33 -1.08 31.56
C MET A 63 -37.76 -0.56 31.38
N GLN A 64 -38.73 -1.39 31.72
CA GLN A 64 -40.15 -0.99 31.76
C GLN A 64 -40.59 -0.66 33.19
N SER A 65 -39.93 -1.29 34.17
CA SER A 65 -40.18 -1.09 35.59
C SER A 65 -38.86 -1.10 36.39
N PRO A 66 -38.85 -0.56 37.63
CA PRO A 66 -37.67 -0.61 38.50
C PRO A 66 -37.22 -2.03 38.87
N GLN A 67 -38.09 -3.03 38.72
CA GLN A 67 -37.77 -4.43 39.00
C GLN A 67 -36.85 -5.04 37.92
N ASP A 68 -36.82 -4.42 36.72
CA ASP A 68 -36.00 -4.88 35.59
C ASP A 68 -34.52 -4.48 35.71
N LEU A 69 -34.17 -3.68 36.73
CA LEU A 69 -32.83 -3.11 36.92
C LEU A 69 -31.72 -4.15 36.84
N ASN A 70 -31.84 -5.23 37.60
CA ASN A 70 -30.81 -6.28 37.63
C ASN A 70 -30.72 -7.03 36.29
N SER A 71 -31.86 -7.26 35.64
CA SER A 71 -31.91 -7.89 34.31
C SER A 71 -31.22 -7.01 33.26
N PHE A 72 -31.52 -5.71 33.25
CA PHE A 72 -30.89 -4.74 32.37
C PHE A 72 -29.36 -4.68 32.57
N VAL A 73 -28.89 -4.53 33.81
CA VAL A 73 -27.46 -4.44 34.11
C VAL A 73 -26.73 -5.74 33.75
N MET A 74 -27.37 -6.91 33.94
CA MET A 74 -26.81 -8.19 33.49
C MET A 74 -26.72 -8.26 31.96
N ASN A 75 -27.77 -7.89 31.23
CA ASN A 75 -27.75 -7.92 29.75
C ASN A 75 -26.69 -6.97 29.19
N VAL A 76 -26.56 -5.77 29.76
CA VAL A 76 -25.47 -4.84 29.41
C VAL A 76 -24.11 -5.45 29.73
N SER A 77 -23.95 -6.11 30.88
CA SER A 77 -22.70 -6.77 31.25
C SER A 77 -22.33 -7.91 30.31
N SER A 78 -23.30 -8.73 29.90
CA SER A 78 -23.12 -9.80 28.93
C SER A 78 -22.74 -9.24 27.56
N LEU A 79 -23.39 -8.16 27.12
CA LEU A 79 -23.03 -7.44 25.89
C LEU A 79 -21.58 -6.91 25.96
N LEU A 80 -21.19 -6.30 27.07
CA LEU A 80 -19.82 -5.77 27.24
C LEU A 80 -18.77 -6.89 27.27
N HIS A 81 -19.09 -8.05 27.83
CA HIS A 81 -18.23 -9.23 27.74
C HIS A 81 -18.13 -9.75 26.30
N GLU A 82 -19.23 -9.77 25.56
CA GLU A 82 -19.26 -10.18 24.15
C GLU A 82 -18.45 -9.23 23.26
N LEU A 83 -18.48 -7.93 23.55
CA LEU A 83 -17.70 -6.89 22.86
C LEU A 83 -16.25 -6.76 23.40
N GLU A 84 -15.81 -7.65 24.28
CA GLU A 84 -14.46 -7.64 24.88
C GLU A 84 -14.07 -6.28 25.51
N CYS A 85 -15.02 -5.64 26.20
CA CYS A 85 -14.83 -4.30 26.76
C CYS A 85 -13.64 -4.25 27.74
N PRO A 86 -12.66 -3.34 27.54
CA PRO A 86 -11.44 -3.28 28.35
C PRO A 86 -11.64 -2.61 29.72
N TYR A 87 -12.81 -2.00 29.95
CA TYR A 87 -13.08 -1.23 31.16
C TYR A 87 -13.57 -2.14 32.31
N ASN A 88 -12.63 -2.59 33.15
CA ASN A 88 -12.92 -3.43 34.33
C ASN A 88 -13.99 -2.84 35.27
N ARG A 89 -14.15 -1.51 35.32
CA ARG A 89 -15.19 -0.84 36.11
C ARG A 89 -16.61 -1.14 35.63
N LEU A 90 -16.78 -1.44 34.33
CA LEU A 90 -18.07 -1.81 33.74
C LEU A 90 -18.28 -3.33 33.70
N VAL A 91 -17.20 -4.11 33.68
CA VAL A 91 -17.25 -5.56 33.41
C VAL A 91 -16.99 -6.42 34.65
N SER A 92 -16.11 -6.00 35.55
CA SER A 92 -15.63 -6.80 36.69
C SER A 92 -16.07 -6.27 38.05
N ALA A 93 -16.53 -5.01 38.14
CA ALA A 93 -17.08 -4.44 39.38
C ALA A 93 -18.37 -5.15 39.83
N PRO A 94 -18.79 -5.03 41.10
CA PRO A 94 -20.11 -5.48 41.54
C PRO A 94 -21.23 -4.87 40.68
N LEU A 95 -22.28 -5.63 40.38
CA LEU A 95 -23.36 -5.19 39.47
C LEU A 95 -23.97 -3.83 39.86
N ALA A 96 -24.14 -3.59 41.17
CA ALA A 96 -24.68 -2.35 41.70
C ALA A 96 -23.78 -1.12 41.45
N GLU A 97 -22.48 -1.31 41.24
CA GLU A 97 -21.50 -0.22 41.09
C GLU A 97 -21.20 0.12 39.62
N ARG A 98 -21.46 -0.82 38.69
CA ARG A 98 -21.10 -0.69 37.27
C ARG A 98 -21.68 0.55 36.61
N LEU A 99 -22.93 0.91 36.92
CA LEU A 99 -23.61 2.07 36.33
C LEU A 99 -24.10 3.09 37.37
N ALA A 100 -23.56 3.03 38.60
CA ALA A 100 -23.97 3.92 39.69
C ALA A 100 -23.56 5.37 39.45
N THR A 101 -22.33 5.60 38.97
CA THR A 101 -21.79 6.95 38.78
C THR A 101 -22.13 7.51 37.39
N PRO A 102 -22.28 8.83 37.25
CA PRO A 102 -22.43 9.46 35.93
C PRO A 102 -21.21 9.24 35.05
N GLU A 103 -20.02 9.14 35.64
CA GLU A 103 -18.78 8.81 34.93
C GLU A 103 -18.84 7.43 34.26
N ASN A 104 -19.31 6.40 34.98
CA ASN A 104 -19.42 5.06 34.40
C ASN A 104 -20.51 5.01 33.31
N ARG A 105 -21.60 5.76 33.49
CA ARG A 105 -22.68 5.89 32.49
C ARG A 105 -22.16 6.55 31.20
N LEU A 106 -21.35 7.59 31.31
CA LEU A 106 -20.68 8.21 30.16
C LEU A 106 -19.67 7.27 29.51
N LEU A 107 -18.87 6.57 30.31
CA LEU A 107 -17.89 5.60 29.81
C LEU A 107 -18.56 4.44 29.05
N LEU A 108 -19.74 3.99 29.50
CA LEU A 108 -20.55 3.03 28.77
C LEU A 108 -20.97 3.56 27.39
N LEU A 109 -21.52 4.79 27.35
CA LEU A 109 -21.98 5.39 26.10
C LEU A 109 -20.82 5.61 25.13
N ASP A 110 -19.71 6.15 25.61
CA ASP A 110 -18.48 6.37 24.84
C ASP A 110 -17.96 5.06 24.22
N PHE A 111 -17.87 3.99 25.04
CA PHE A 111 -17.45 2.68 24.55
C PHE A 111 -18.40 2.13 23.47
N LEU A 112 -19.71 2.12 23.73
CA LEU A 112 -20.69 1.57 22.79
C LEU A 112 -20.78 2.37 21.48
N LEU A 113 -20.63 3.69 21.54
CA LEU A 113 -20.60 4.54 20.35
C LEU A 113 -19.30 4.38 19.56
N GLY A 114 -18.17 4.23 20.24
CA GLY A 114 -16.89 3.88 19.62
C GLY A 114 -16.95 2.55 18.87
N GLU A 115 -17.52 1.51 19.49
CA GLU A 115 -17.76 0.22 18.84
C GLU A 115 -18.71 0.34 17.64
N LEU A 116 -19.76 1.16 17.77
CA LEU A 116 -20.69 1.39 16.66
C LEU A 116 -20.02 2.13 15.49
N ALA A 117 -19.17 3.12 15.79
CA ALA A 117 -18.40 3.84 14.78
C ALA A 117 -17.42 2.88 14.07
N ALA A 118 -16.70 2.05 14.82
CA ALA A 118 -15.82 1.03 14.27
C ALA A 118 -16.57 0.02 13.39
N ALA A 119 -17.72 -0.47 13.85
CA ALA A 119 -18.56 -1.40 13.10
C ALA A 119 -19.07 -0.78 11.78
N ARG A 120 -19.48 0.49 11.80
CA ARG A 120 -19.88 1.23 10.58
C ARG A 120 -18.71 1.40 9.62
N MET A 121 -17.53 1.78 10.11
CA MET A 121 -16.33 1.90 9.27
C MET A 121 -15.97 0.56 8.61
N ASN A 122 -15.99 -0.53 9.38
CA ASN A 122 -15.74 -1.87 8.85
C ASN A 122 -16.76 -2.27 7.79
N TYR A 123 -18.04 -2.00 8.03
CA TYR A 123 -19.09 -2.23 7.04
C TYR A 123 -18.86 -1.45 5.75
N THR A 124 -18.45 -0.18 5.83
CA THR A 124 -18.18 0.64 4.64
C THR A 124 -16.94 0.20 3.86
N ASN A 125 -15.90 -0.26 4.57
CA ASN A 125 -14.63 -0.63 3.95
C ASN A 125 -14.62 -2.08 3.41
N PHE A 126 -15.37 -2.99 4.04
CA PHE A 126 -15.27 -4.43 3.78
C PHE A 126 -16.61 -5.10 3.41
N GLY A 127 -17.74 -4.39 3.53
CA GLY A 127 -19.07 -4.91 3.24
C GLY A 127 -19.61 -5.85 4.32
N PRO A 128 -20.86 -6.34 4.18
CA PRO A 128 -21.55 -7.18 5.17
C PRO A 128 -20.92 -8.55 5.43
N ASP A 129 -20.03 -9.03 4.55
CA ASP A 129 -19.65 -10.46 4.47
C ASP A 129 -18.20 -10.78 4.88
N LYS A 130 -17.43 -9.79 5.35
CA LYS A 130 -16.03 -10.02 5.73
C LYS A 130 -15.64 -9.26 6.99
N SER A 131 -15.90 -9.92 8.12
CA SER A 131 -15.12 -9.91 9.38
C SER A 131 -16.01 -9.76 10.59
N MET A 132 -16.80 -10.79 10.90
CA MET A 132 -17.35 -10.96 12.23
C MET A 132 -17.78 -12.40 12.50
N GLN A 133 -16.78 -13.30 12.40
CA GLN A 133 -16.81 -14.52 13.17
C GLN A 133 -15.77 -14.35 14.28
N ASN A 134 -16.24 -14.43 15.52
CA ASN A 134 -15.38 -14.54 16.69
C ASN A 134 -14.35 -15.66 16.48
N GLY A 135 -13.10 -15.35 16.80
CA GLY A 135 -12.02 -16.32 16.94
C GLY A 135 -10.94 -16.18 15.89
N VAL A 136 -9.92 -15.36 16.22
CA VAL A 136 -8.62 -15.25 15.53
C VAL A 136 -8.78 -14.81 14.08
N ALA A 137 -8.13 -13.71 13.69
CA ALA A 137 -7.95 -13.43 12.26
C ALA A 137 -7.29 -14.67 11.64
N SER A 138 -8.08 -15.48 10.91
CA SER A 138 -7.60 -16.65 10.16
C SER A 138 -6.34 -16.20 9.45
N SER A 139 -5.22 -16.88 9.72
CA SER A 139 -3.95 -16.50 9.12
C SER A 139 -4.13 -16.47 7.61
N PRO A 140 -3.50 -15.54 6.86
CA PRO A 140 -3.54 -15.54 5.40
C PRO A 140 -3.21 -16.93 4.81
N VAL A 141 -2.33 -17.66 5.51
CA VAL A 141 -1.94 -19.04 5.19
C VAL A 141 -3.10 -20.03 5.35
N GLU A 142 -3.91 -19.90 6.40
CA GLU A 142 -5.07 -20.76 6.63
C GLU A 142 -6.14 -20.54 5.54
N ASP A 143 -6.37 -19.28 5.17
CA ASP A 143 -7.29 -18.93 4.09
C ASP A 143 -6.81 -19.51 2.75
N ASP A 144 -5.51 -19.47 2.47
CA ASP A 144 -4.94 -20.04 1.24
C ASP A 144 -5.03 -21.57 1.22
N ILE A 145 -4.75 -22.25 2.34
CA ILE A 145 -4.97 -23.70 2.47
C ILE A 145 -6.44 -24.05 2.26
N ARG A 146 -7.37 -23.27 2.82
CA ARG A 146 -8.82 -23.47 2.65
C ARG A 146 -9.22 -23.33 1.19
N LYS A 147 -8.69 -22.32 0.48
CA LYS A 147 -8.91 -22.14 -0.98
C LYS A 147 -8.36 -23.33 -1.77
N ILE A 148 -7.16 -23.81 -1.47
CA ILE A 148 -6.55 -24.97 -2.14
C ILE A 148 -7.42 -26.22 -1.93
N CYS A 149 -7.82 -26.51 -0.70
CA CYS A 149 -8.70 -27.64 -0.40
C CYS A 149 -10.02 -27.54 -1.16
N SER A 150 -10.67 -26.38 -1.14
CA SER A 150 -11.90 -26.14 -1.89
C SER A 150 -11.73 -26.32 -3.39
N ALA A 151 -10.62 -25.85 -3.97
CA ALA A 151 -10.34 -25.98 -5.40
C ALA A 151 -10.09 -27.45 -5.80
N LEU A 152 -9.47 -28.23 -4.92
CA LEU A 152 -9.21 -29.66 -5.12
C LEU A 152 -10.41 -30.56 -4.75
N GLY A 153 -11.54 -29.98 -4.31
CA GLY A 153 -12.69 -30.74 -3.83
C GLY A 153 -12.44 -31.50 -2.52
N LEU A 154 -11.35 -31.18 -1.83
CA LEU A 154 -11.07 -31.67 -0.49
C LEU A 154 -11.91 -30.81 0.46
N GLY A 155 -12.92 -31.41 1.11
CA GLY A 155 -13.77 -30.69 2.06
C GLY A 155 -12.98 -29.95 3.15
N VAL A 156 -13.65 -29.09 3.91
CA VAL A 156 -13.00 -28.28 4.95
C VAL A 156 -12.22 -29.18 5.92
N PRO A 157 -10.91 -28.93 6.14
CA PRO A 157 -10.10 -29.76 7.03
C PRO A 157 -10.69 -29.74 8.46
N PRO A 158 -10.86 -30.91 9.12
CA PRO A 158 -11.33 -30.97 10.50
C PRO A 158 -10.39 -30.20 11.44
N LYS A 159 -10.96 -29.63 12.52
CA LYS A 159 -10.24 -28.75 13.47
C LYS A 159 -9.03 -29.40 14.18
N ASN A 160 -8.91 -30.73 14.15
CA ASN A 160 -7.86 -31.50 14.86
C ASN A 160 -6.94 -32.31 13.92
N VAL A 161 -6.82 -31.94 12.63
CA VAL A 161 -5.96 -32.70 11.70
C VAL A 161 -4.51 -32.26 11.78
N ASP A 162 -3.61 -33.25 11.76
CA ASP A 162 -2.17 -33.04 11.61
C ASP A 162 -1.84 -32.36 10.26
N THR A 163 -1.06 -31.29 10.32
CA THR A 163 -0.62 -30.50 9.16
C THR A 163 0.02 -31.37 8.06
N ALA A 164 0.84 -32.34 8.45
CA ALA A 164 1.49 -33.24 7.50
C ALA A 164 0.47 -34.10 6.74
N GLY A 165 -0.60 -34.53 7.42
CA GLY A 165 -1.71 -35.27 6.81
C GLY A 165 -2.55 -34.45 5.84
N ILE A 166 -2.65 -33.13 6.05
CA ILE A 166 -3.32 -32.22 5.10
C ILE A 166 -2.46 -32.08 3.83
N PHE A 167 -1.16 -31.79 3.99
CA PHE A 167 -0.27 -31.61 2.85
C PHE A 167 -0.10 -32.90 2.03
N SER A 168 -0.04 -34.08 2.66
CA SER A 168 0.06 -35.35 1.92
C SER A 168 -1.20 -35.63 1.09
N LYS A 169 -2.40 -35.31 1.60
CA LYS A 169 -3.65 -35.43 0.84
C LYS A 169 -3.70 -34.47 -0.34
N ILE A 170 -3.30 -33.22 -0.12
CA ILE A 170 -3.19 -32.18 -1.16
C ILE A 170 -2.21 -32.65 -2.24
N GLU A 171 -1.02 -33.11 -1.86
CA GLU A 171 0.01 -33.58 -2.79
C GLU A 171 -0.49 -34.76 -3.63
N THR A 172 -1.13 -35.75 -3.00
CA THR A 172 -1.64 -36.93 -3.70
C THR A 172 -2.75 -36.56 -4.68
N THR A 173 -3.68 -35.68 -4.30
CA THR A 173 -4.75 -35.23 -5.20
C THR A 173 -4.21 -34.38 -6.35
N LEU A 174 -3.22 -33.51 -6.09
CA LEU A 174 -2.54 -32.75 -7.13
C LEU A 174 -1.83 -33.66 -8.13
N GLN A 175 -1.06 -34.65 -7.66
CA GLN A 175 -0.37 -35.59 -8.55
C GLN A 175 -1.35 -36.36 -9.44
N ASN A 176 -2.48 -36.82 -8.88
CA ASN A 176 -3.53 -37.49 -9.65
C ASN A 176 -4.19 -36.55 -10.67
N ALA A 177 -4.48 -35.30 -10.30
CA ALA A 177 -5.04 -34.30 -11.22
C ALA A 177 -4.06 -33.98 -12.35
N MET A 178 -2.77 -33.85 -12.04
CA MET A 178 -1.72 -33.55 -13.01
C MET A 178 -1.52 -34.67 -14.04
N GLN A 179 -1.71 -35.93 -13.68
CA GLN A 179 -1.64 -37.06 -14.63
C GLN A 179 -2.76 -37.03 -15.68
N ASN A 180 -3.90 -36.39 -15.37
CA ASN A 180 -5.03 -36.28 -16.28
C ASN A 180 -5.00 -35.01 -17.15
N LEU A 181 -4.03 -34.11 -16.92
CA LEU A 181 -3.90 -32.87 -17.68
C LEU A 181 -3.12 -33.11 -18.99
N PRO A 182 -3.53 -32.47 -20.11
CA PRO A 182 -2.71 -32.48 -21.32
C PRO A 182 -1.34 -31.85 -21.05
N PRO A 183 -0.25 -32.39 -21.65
CA PRO A 183 1.12 -31.94 -21.39
C PRO A 183 1.38 -30.49 -21.82
N GLN A 184 0.49 -29.90 -22.62
CA GLN A 184 0.57 -28.53 -23.12
C GLN A 184 -0.01 -27.49 -22.14
N VAL A 185 -0.77 -27.93 -21.12
CA VAL A 185 -1.47 -27.04 -20.20
C VAL A 185 -0.56 -26.55 -19.08
N LEU A 186 0.40 -27.37 -18.65
CA LEU A 186 1.26 -27.07 -17.52
C LEU A 186 2.73 -27.14 -17.96
N GLY A 187 3.40 -25.99 -17.99
CA GLY A 187 4.81 -25.89 -18.36
C GLY A 187 5.74 -26.67 -17.42
N ASN A 188 6.98 -26.91 -17.85
CA ASN A 188 7.97 -27.60 -17.04
C ASN A 188 8.49 -26.70 -15.93
N ALA A 189 8.67 -27.25 -14.73
CA ALA A 189 9.28 -26.50 -13.63
C ALA A 189 10.69 -26.03 -14.01
N LEU A 190 10.98 -24.75 -13.76
CA LEU A 190 12.31 -24.19 -14.00
C LEU A 190 13.32 -24.76 -13.00
N LEU A 191 12.93 -24.89 -11.73
CA LEU A 191 13.74 -25.55 -10.72
C LEU A 191 13.51 -27.07 -10.78
N LYS A 192 14.50 -27.80 -11.30
CA LYS A 192 14.44 -29.26 -11.49
C LYS A 192 15.13 -30.05 -10.39
N THR A 193 15.89 -29.39 -9.54
CA THR A 193 16.73 -30.01 -8.50
C THR A 193 16.18 -29.70 -7.13
N GLN A 194 16.23 -30.69 -6.24
CA GLN A 194 15.99 -30.44 -4.82
C GLN A 194 17.17 -29.67 -4.22
N LEU A 195 16.86 -28.67 -3.40
CA LEU A 195 17.85 -27.85 -2.73
C LEU A 195 18.15 -28.43 -1.34
N SER A 196 19.43 -28.45 -0.98
CA SER A 196 19.87 -28.75 0.39
C SER A 196 19.52 -27.61 1.35
N GLN A 197 19.54 -27.88 2.66
CA GLN A 197 19.25 -26.85 3.68
C GLN A 197 20.15 -25.61 3.55
N ALA A 198 21.44 -25.80 3.25
CA ALA A 198 22.36 -24.69 3.05
C ALA A 198 22.02 -23.87 1.78
N GLN A 199 21.56 -24.53 0.71
CA GLN A 199 21.13 -23.86 -0.51
C GLN A 199 19.81 -23.11 -0.33
N TRP A 200 18.88 -23.62 0.48
CA TRP A 200 17.65 -22.90 0.84
C TRP A 200 17.97 -21.60 1.58
N GLN A 201 18.87 -21.64 2.55
CA GLN A 201 19.33 -20.44 3.25
C GLN A 201 20.00 -19.44 2.31
N GLN A 202 20.81 -19.91 1.36
CA GLN A 202 21.40 -19.05 0.34
C GLN A 202 20.33 -18.43 -0.59
N LEU A 203 19.32 -19.20 -0.98
CA LEU A 203 18.23 -18.73 -1.83
C LEU A 203 17.41 -17.63 -1.12
N GLU A 204 17.12 -17.81 0.16
CA GLU A 204 16.44 -16.78 0.98
C GLU A 204 17.29 -15.50 1.05
N GLN A 205 18.60 -15.61 1.30
CA GLN A 205 19.50 -14.45 1.31
C GLN A 205 19.52 -13.70 -0.03
N ILE A 206 19.52 -14.44 -1.14
CA ILE A 206 19.46 -13.84 -2.49
C ILE A 206 18.11 -13.14 -2.68
N ASN A 207 17.01 -13.78 -2.29
CA ASN A 207 15.68 -13.20 -2.39
C ASN A 207 15.54 -11.92 -1.58
N ASP A 208 16.10 -11.88 -0.37
CA ASP A 208 16.09 -10.70 0.50
C ASP A 208 16.89 -9.55 -0.11
N ALA A 209 18.10 -9.85 -0.62
CA ALA A 209 18.94 -8.85 -1.27
C ALA A 209 18.27 -8.27 -2.53
N LEU A 210 17.68 -9.12 -3.37
CA LEU A 210 16.93 -8.68 -4.55
C LEU A 210 15.69 -7.89 -4.15
N SER A 211 14.94 -8.34 -3.15
CA SER A 211 13.74 -7.64 -2.67
C SER A 211 14.05 -6.24 -2.18
N ALA A 212 15.15 -6.06 -1.43
CA ALA A 212 15.63 -4.75 -1.00
C ALA A 212 16.01 -3.86 -2.19
N GLU A 213 16.71 -4.41 -3.19
CA GLU A 213 17.09 -3.66 -4.39
C GLU A 213 15.87 -3.26 -5.23
N TYR A 214 14.91 -4.18 -5.42
CA TYR A 214 13.66 -3.91 -6.12
C TYR A 214 12.80 -2.88 -5.39
N ARG A 215 12.76 -2.92 -4.06
CA ARG A 215 12.09 -1.90 -3.25
C ARG A 215 12.68 -0.52 -3.50
N LEU A 216 14.00 -0.37 -3.49
CA LEU A 216 14.68 0.89 -3.82
C LEU A 216 14.37 1.37 -5.24
N ARG A 217 14.38 0.47 -6.23
CA ARG A 217 14.01 0.81 -7.62
C ARG A 217 12.56 1.28 -7.72
N ARG A 218 11.62 0.61 -7.03
CA ARG A 218 10.21 1.00 -7.00
C ARG A 218 10.02 2.33 -6.31
N GLU A 219 10.72 2.60 -5.21
CA GLU A 219 10.69 3.89 -4.56
C GLU A 219 11.14 5.01 -5.51
N MET A 220 12.25 4.82 -6.22
CA MET A 220 12.72 5.77 -7.22
C MET A 220 11.69 6.01 -8.33
N LEU A 221 11.09 4.94 -8.86
CA LEU A 221 10.07 5.05 -9.91
C LEU A 221 8.81 5.78 -9.43
N LEU A 222 8.35 5.49 -8.20
CA LEU A 222 7.21 6.18 -7.60
C LEU A 222 7.52 7.65 -7.32
N LYS A 223 8.71 7.97 -6.82
CA LYS A 223 9.16 9.36 -6.67
C LYS A 223 9.24 10.08 -8.01
N ARG A 224 9.74 9.41 -9.04
CA ARG A 224 9.77 9.95 -10.41
C ARG A 224 8.36 10.21 -10.93
N PHE A 225 7.43 9.29 -10.69
CA PHE A 225 6.02 9.49 -11.01
C PHE A 225 5.45 10.71 -10.28
N ASP A 226 5.65 10.80 -8.96
CA ASP A 226 5.16 11.90 -8.13
C ASP A 226 5.69 13.26 -8.62
N VAL A 227 7.00 13.36 -8.90
CA VAL A 227 7.63 14.58 -9.44
C VAL A 227 7.13 14.88 -10.85
N THR A 228 6.87 13.86 -11.67
CA THR A 228 6.31 14.06 -13.02
C THR A 228 4.91 14.64 -12.94
N VAL A 229 4.05 14.09 -12.06
CA VAL A 229 2.70 14.62 -11.81
C VAL A 229 2.79 16.06 -11.30
N GLN A 230 3.68 16.33 -10.34
CA GLN A 230 3.92 17.67 -9.81
C GLN A 230 4.41 18.65 -10.89
N SER A 231 5.25 18.21 -11.83
CA SER A 231 5.76 19.08 -12.89
C SER A 231 4.65 19.65 -13.79
N PHE A 232 3.52 18.94 -13.93
CA PHE A 232 2.39 19.46 -14.68
C PHE A 232 1.79 20.70 -14.01
N THR A 233 1.84 20.83 -12.68
CA THR A 233 1.27 22.00 -11.96
C THR A 233 2.14 23.25 -12.04
N TRP A 234 3.34 23.18 -12.65
CA TRP A 234 4.25 24.32 -12.79
C TRP A 234 3.80 25.31 -13.86
N SER A 235 2.90 24.93 -14.76
CA SER A 235 2.30 25.86 -15.71
C SER A 235 1.03 26.52 -15.14
N GLU A 236 0.84 27.82 -15.36
CA GLU A 236 -0.36 28.55 -14.88
C GLU A 236 -1.68 27.92 -15.35
N LYS A 237 -1.71 27.40 -16.58
CA LYS A 237 -2.90 26.74 -17.15
C LYS A 237 -3.26 25.44 -16.44
N ALA A 238 -2.25 24.69 -15.98
CA ALA A 238 -2.46 23.42 -15.30
C ALA A 238 -2.60 23.56 -13.79
N ARG A 239 -2.07 24.64 -13.19
CA ARG A 239 -2.28 24.96 -11.77
C ARG A 239 -3.77 25.08 -11.42
N ASN A 240 -4.57 25.63 -12.34
CA ASN A 240 -6.04 25.71 -12.18
C ASN A 240 -6.76 24.36 -12.37
N LYS A 241 -6.05 23.30 -12.75
CA LYS A 241 -6.57 21.94 -12.98
C LYS A 241 -5.94 20.90 -12.06
N GLU A 242 -5.24 21.33 -11.01
CA GLU A 242 -4.57 20.43 -10.06
C GLU A 242 -5.53 19.42 -9.42
N LYS A 243 -6.75 19.85 -9.07
CA LYS A 243 -7.79 18.96 -8.53
C LYS A 243 -8.14 17.83 -9.48
N GLN A 244 -8.37 18.15 -10.76
CA GLN A 244 -8.69 17.16 -11.80
C GLN A 244 -7.52 16.19 -12.04
N LEU A 245 -6.29 16.69 -12.01
CA LEU A 245 -5.10 15.84 -12.17
C LEU A 245 -4.95 14.89 -10.97
N SER A 246 -5.17 15.39 -9.76
CA SER A 246 -5.11 14.59 -8.53
C SER A 246 -6.19 13.52 -8.51
N GLU A 247 -7.43 13.84 -8.91
CA GLU A 247 -8.56 12.89 -8.99
C GLU A 247 -8.24 11.71 -9.91
N VAL A 248 -7.47 11.92 -10.97
CA VAL A 248 -7.10 10.86 -11.92
C VAL A 248 -5.86 10.09 -11.46
N CYS A 249 -4.80 10.80 -11.03
CA CYS A 249 -3.50 10.17 -10.78
C CYS A 249 -3.38 9.55 -9.38
N MET A 250 -4.03 10.12 -8.37
CA MET A 250 -3.85 9.67 -6.98
C MET A 250 -4.44 8.29 -6.71
N PRO A 251 -5.63 7.89 -7.20
CA PRO A 251 -6.16 6.55 -6.94
C PRO A 251 -5.18 5.44 -7.34
N SER A 252 -4.67 5.48 -8.58
CA SER A 252 -3.67 4.53 -9.06
C SER A 252 -2.36 4.60 -8.27
N ARG A 253 -1.96 5.80 -7.82
CA ARG A 253 -0.75 5.97 -7.01
C ARG A 253 -0.85 5.33 -5.62
N HIS A 254 -2.03 5.34 -5.00
CA HIS A 254 -2.27 4.71 -3.70
C HIS A 254 -2.28 3.19 -3.78
N GLU A 255 -2.67 2.60 -4.92
CA GLU A 255 -2.62 1.15 -5.15
C GLU A 255 -1.20 0.62 -5.38
N MET A 256 -0.24 1.49 -5.74
CA MET A 256 1.13 1.10 -6.00
C MET A 256 1.93 0.87 -4.71
N SER A 257 2.29 -0.39 -4.46
CA SER A 257 3.16 -0.77 -3.33
C SER A 257 4.65 -0.54 -3.62
N LEU A 258 5.44 -0.38 -2.57
CA LEU A 258 6.91 -0.43 -2.61
C LEU A 258 7.44 -1.86 -2.59
N ASP A 259 6.70 -2.78 -1.99
CA ASP A 259 7.15 -4.13 -1.75
C ASP A 259 6.99 -5.03 -2.97
N SER A 260 8.04 -5.80 -3.25
CA SER A 260 7.98 -6.87 -4.26
C SER A 260 6.90 -7.87 -3.87
N LYS A 261 6.09 -8.26 -4.85
CA LYS A 261 5.15 -9.38 -4.69
C LYS A 261 5.80 -10.73 -5.02
N VAL A 262 7.04 -10.71 -5.50
CA VAL A 262 7.81 -11.90 -5.88
C VAL A 262 8.63 -12.37 -4.69
N GLY A 263 8.47 -13.63 -4.31
CA GLY A 263 9.24 -14.30 -3.28
C GLY A 263 9.70 -15.71 -3.69
N VAL A 264 10.23 -16.46 -2.71
CA VAL A 264 10.76 -17.82 -2.94
C VAL A 264 9.69 -18.77 -3.49
N ALA A 265 8.43 -18.65 -3.03
CA ALA A 265 7.32 -19.47 -3.54
C ALA A 265 7.09 -19.27 -5.05
N ASP A 266 7.25 -18.05 -5.56
CA ASP A 266 7.11 -17.77 -7.00
C ASP A 266 8.24 -18.39 -7.83
N ILE A 267 9.44 -18.49 -7.25
CA ILE A 267 10.58 -19.18 -7.88
C ILE A 267 10.28 -20.67 -8.02
N LEU A 268 9.62 -21.27 -7.02
CA LEU A 268 9.24 -22.69 -7.04
C LEU A 268 8.07 -22.98 -7.98
N SER A 269 7.15 -22.04 -8.13
CA SER A 269 6.02 -22.18 -9.03
C SER A 269 6.37 -21.88 -10.50
N ALA A 270 7.48 -21.17 -10.75
CA ALA A 270 7.88 -20.73 -12.07
C ALA A 270 8.09 -21.88 -13.08
N ARG A 271 7.45 -21.75 -14.25
CA ARG A 271 7.52 -22.70 -15.36
C ARG A 271 8.22 -22.09 -16.58
N ASP A 272 8.48 -22.92 -17.59
CA ASP A 272 9.19 -22.54 -18.83
C ASP A 272 8.43 -21.54 -19.71
N ASP A 273 7.11 -21.43 -19.55
CA ASP A 273 6.28 -20.39 -20.17
C ASP A 273 6.71 -18.96 -19.76
N MET A 274 7.18 -18.77 -18.53
CA MET A 274 7.71 -17.49 -18.04
C MET A 274 8.99 -17.05 -18.77
N LEU A 275 9.65 -17.96 -19.50
CA LEU A 275 10.81 -17.62 -20.33
C LEU A 275 10.41 -17.00 -21.68
N LEU A 276 9.12 -17.04 -22.03
CA LEU A 276 8.60 -16.43 -23.25
C LEU A 276 8.54 -14.91 -23.07
N LEU A 277 9.60 -14.24 -23.53
CA LEU A 277 9.67 -12.78 -23.55
C LEU A 277 8.80 -12.21 -24.66
N GLU A 278 7.58 -11.78 -24.31
CA GLU A 278 6.77 -10.99 -25.22
C GLU A 278 7.39 -9.60 -25.42
N LYS A 279 7.52 -9.16 -26.67
CA LYS A 279 8.01 -7.81 -26.96
C LYS A 279 7.01 -6.80 -26.39
N THR A 280 7.50 -5.79 -25.68
CA THR A 280 6.67 -4.67 -25.20
C THR A 280 5.99 -3.88 -26.33
N SER A 281 6.45 -4.05 -27.56
CA SER A 281 5.85 -3.49 -28.77
C SER A 281 4.89 -4.44 -29.49
N SER A 282 4.55 -5.59 -28.91
CA SER A 282 3.60 -6.54 -29.51
C SER A 282 2.20 -5.92 -29.62
N HIS A 283 1.37 -6.48 -30.50
CA HIS A 283 0.01 -6.00 -30.68
C HIS A 283 -0.82 -6.11 -29.40
N GLY A 284 -0.70 -7.24 -28.67
CA GLY A 284 -1.42 -7.48 -27.42
C GLY A 284 -1.09 -6.44 -26.33
N VAL A 285 0.20 -6.17 -26.10
CA VAL A 285 0.62 -5.15 -25.12
C VAL A 285 0.26 -3.73 -25.60
N ARG A 286 0.33 -3.47 -26.91
CA ARG A 286 -0.01 -2.16 -27.48
C ARG A 286 -1.48 -1.83 -27.40
N GLN A 287 -2.39 -2.80 -27.49
CA GLN A 287 -3.83 -2.55 -27.42
C GLN A 287 -4.23 -1.76 -26.15
N PHE A 288 -3.54 -2.01 -25.03
CA PHE A 288 -3.82 -1.34 -23.76
C PHE A 288 -3.03 -0.04 -23.54
N THR A 289 -2.02 0.22 -24.37
CA THR A 289 -1.14 1.41 -24.27
C THR A 289 -1.27 2.34 -25.49
N GLU A 290 -2.16 2.01 -26.41
CA GLU A 290 -2.45 2.80 -27.59
C GLU A 290 -3.20 4.08 -27.17
N CYS A 291 -2.70 5.24 -27.58
CA CYS A 291 -3.36 6.51 -27.34
C CYS A 291 -3.34 7.34 -28.63
N ASN A 292 -4.25 8.31 -28.75
CA ASN A 292 -4.35 9.16 -29.94
C ASN A 292 -3.05 9.92 -30.23
N VAL A 293 -2.24 10.19 -29.19
CA VAL A 293 -0.91 10.82 -29.34
C VAL A 293 0.08 9.88 -30.04
N ASN A 294 0.06 8.58 -29.69
CA ASN A 294 0.94 7.56 -30.29
C ASN A 294 0.61 7.26 -31.77
N LYS A 295 -0.59 7.63 -32.25
CA LYS A 295 -1.02 7.48 -33.65
C LYS A 295 -0.62 8.67 -34.53
N THR A 296 -0.17 9.77 -33.93
CA THR A 296 0.19 10.97 -34.67
C THR A 296 1.63 10.85 -35.15
N VAL A 297 1.84 10.77 -36.47
CA VAL A 297 3.18 10.83 -37.06
C VAL A 297 3.73 12.24 -36.79
N MET A 298 4.64 12.35 -35.83
CA MET A 298 5.39 13.58 -35.61
C MET A 298 6.15 13.87 -36.90
N GLY A 299 5.94 15.06 -37.48
CA GLY A 299 6.67 15.52 -38.66
C GLY A 299 8.18 15.65 -38.39
N ASN A 300 8.93 16.27 -39.31
CA ASN A 300 10.36 16.53 -39.07
C ASN A 300 10.57 17.31 -37.77
N VAL A 301 10.99 16.61 -36.71
CA VAL A 301 11.36 17.23 -35.43
C VAL A 301 12.73 17.86 -35.65
N PRO A 302 12.89 19.19 -35.49
CA PRO A 302 14.19 19.84 -35.56
C PRO A 302 15.14 19.18 -34.58
N ASP A 303 16.37 18.91 -35.01
CA ASP A 303 17.37 18.30 -34.15
C ASP A 303 17.54 19.15 -32.89
N ARG A 304 17.36 18.54 -31.72
CA ARG A 304 17.47 19.22 -30.43
C ARG A 304 18.93 19.26 -29.94
N GLY A 305 19.87 18.84 -30.78
CA GLY A 305 21.29 18.76 -30.44
C GLY A 305 21.57 17.67 -29.41
N GLY A 306 22.79 17.68 -28.86
CA GLY A 306 23.24 16.68 -27.88
C GLY A 306 23.83 15.42 -28.51
N ARG A 307 23.91 15.35 -29.84
CA ARG A 307 24.77 14.39 -30.52
C ARG A 307 26.23 14.72 -30.22
N PRO A 308 26.96 13.85 -29.50
CA PRO A 308 28.32 14.15 -29.04
C PRO A 308 29.30 14.45 -30.19
N HIS A 309 28.98 13.99 -31.41
CA HIS A 309 29.79 14.21 -32.61
C HIS A 309 29.51 15.54 -33.32
N GLU A 310 28.41 16.24 -33.00
CA GLU A 310 28.03 17.51 -33.62
C GLU A 310 28.46 18.73 -32.77
N SER A 311 28.85 18.51 -31.51
CA SER A 311 29.37 19.55 -30.61
C SER A 311 30.89 19.71 -30.77
N VAL A 312 31.34 20.21 -31.92
CA VAL A 312 32.75 20.61 -32.10
C VAL A 312 32.92 22.08 -31.69
N ILE A 313 32.54 22.42 -30.45
CA ILE A 313 33.01 23.69 -29.88
C ILE A 313 34.44 23.40 -29.43
N GLY A 314 35.40 23.95 -30.19
CA GLY A 314 36.82 23.89 -29.85
C GLY A 314 36.99 24.32 -28.40
N MET A 315 37.55 23.41 -27.60
CA MET A 315 37.84 23.65 -26.18
C MET A 315 38.52 25.03 -26.07
N PRO A 316 38.00 25.97 -25.25
CA PRO A 316 38.59 27.29 -25.15
C PRO A 316 40.06 27.15 -24.74
N GLY A 317 40.96 27.74 -25.53
CA GLY A 317 42.40 27.58 -25.34
C GLY A 317 42.80 28.04 -23.94
N PHE A 318 43.34 27.12 -23.14
CA PHE A 318 43.92 27.47 -21.85
C PHE A 318 45.14 28.36 -22.10
N SER A 319 45.00 29.66 -21.81
CA SER A 319 46.13 30.57 -21.79
C SER A 319 46.91 30.35 -20.49
N GLU A 320 48.22 30.14 -20.61
CA GLU A 320 49.12 30.03 -19.47
C GLU A 320 49.04 31.32 -18.62
N ARG A 321 48.85 31.18 -17.31
CA ARG A 321 48.91 32.34 -16.41
C ARG A 321 50.35 32.84 -16.42
N VAL A 322 50.57 34.05 -16.94
CA VAL A 322 51.91 34.65 -17.08
C VAL A 322 52.65 34.57 -15.74
N ALA A 323 53.71 33.77 -15.72
CA ALA A 323 54.64 33.70 -14.61
C ALA A 323 55.59 34.90 -14.66
N GLY A 324 55.38 35.86 -13.76
CA GLY A 324 56.37 36.86 -13.42
C GLY A 324 56.11 38.26 -13.97
N GLY A 325 55.83 39.18 -13.07
CA GLY A 325 55.80 40.62 -13.36
C GLY A 325 56.20 41.43 -12.13
N ARG A 326 57.45 41.30 -11.67
CA ARG A 326 58.07 42.38 -10.89
C ARG A 326 58.37 43.52 -11.86
N GLY A 327 57.61 44.61 -11.75
CA GLY A 327 58.15 45.94 -11.96
C GLY A 327 57.60 46.74 -13.15
N ARG A 328 57.06 47.90 -12.75
CA ARG A 328 57.05 49.20 -13.43
C ARG A 328 55.91 49.49 -14.42
N GLY A 329 54.89 50.12 -13.85
CA GLY A 329 54.37 51.40 -14.31
C GLY A 329 53.42 51.36 -15.50
N PHE A 330 52.15 51.73 -15.28
CA PHE A 330 51.59 52.99 -15.77
C PHE A 330 50.15 53.19 -15.27
N ARG A 331 49.94 54.37 -14.68
CA ARG A 331 48.73 55.17 -14.40
C ARG A 331 47.33 54.64 -14.77
N GLY A 332 46.39 54.85 -13.84
CA GLY A 332 44.98 55.24 -14.13
C GLY A 332 43.96 54.31 -13.46
N ARG A 333 43.45 54.63 -12.25
CA ARG A 333 42.31 55.52 -11.93
C ARG A 333 40.98 54.75 -11.82
N GLY A 334 40.48 54.68 -10.59
CA GLY A 334 39.09 54.37 -10.21
C GLY A 334 38.85 52.88 -9.90
N GLY A 335 38.28 52.47 -8.77
CA GLY A 335 37.56 53.18 -7.73
C GLY A 335 36.34 52.34 -7.31
N GLY A 336 36.28 51.95 -6.04
CA GLY A 336 35.13 51.26 -5.41
C GLY A 336 35.32 49.74 -5.32
N GLY A 337 35.41 49.08 -4.17
CA GLY A 337 35.04 49.46 -2.82
C GLY A 337 34.10 48.42 -2.23
N PHE A 338 34.56 47.17 -2.04
CA PHE A 338 33.87 46.19 -1.20
C PHE A 338 34.55 46.12 0.18
N ARG A 339 33.98 46.83 1.16
CA ARG A 339 34.06 46.46 2.59
C ARG A 339 33.40 45.07 2.69
N GLY A 340 33.99 44.03 3.29
CA GLY A 340 34.71 44.01 4.55
C GLY A 340 33.79 43.44 5.62
N GLY A 341 34.09 42.26 6.16
CA GLY A 341 33.26 41.65 7.21
C GLY A 341 33.65 40.23 7.62
N ASN A 342 34.80 40.11 8.28
CA ASN A 342 35.28 38.98 9.08
C ASN A 342 34.20 38.16 9.81
N ARG A 343 34.41 36.83 9.88
CA ARG A 343 34.45 36.10 11.17
C ARG A 343 35.38 34.89 11.08
N SER A 344 36.33 34.91 12.01
CA SER A 344 37.45 34.01 12.20
C SER A 344 37.11 32.74 12.99
N GLY A 345 38.02 31.76 12.90
CA GLY A 345 38.29 30.70 13.87
C GLY A 345 37.59 29.39 13.53
N GLY A 346 38.25 28.30 13.13
CA GLY A 346 39.53 27.72 13.57
C GLY A 346 39.20 26.31 14.08
N GLY A 347 39.86 25.19 13.77
CA GLY A 347 41.02 24.89 12.94
C GLY A 347 41.32 23.38 13.02
N ARG A 348 42.39 22.95 12.31
CA ARG A 348 43.17 21.69 12.48
C ARG A 348 42.45 20.38 12.08
N ARG A 349 43.06 19.37 11.45
CA ARG A 349 44.44 19.08 11.00
C ARG A 349 44.40 17.79 10.15
N GLY A 350 45.24 17.74 9.09
CA GLY A 350 45.94 16.56 8.52
C GLY A 350 45.10 15.49 7.80
N GLY A 351 45.57 14.79 6.76
CA GLY A 351 46.87 14.75 6.08
C GLY A 351 47.01 13.42 5.32
N GLY A 352 47.75 13.42 4.19
CA GLY A 352 48.21 12.23 3.42
C GLY A 352 47.30 11.84 2.25
N ARG A 353 47.60 12.13 0.96
CA ARG A 353 48.64 11.56 0.06
C ARG A 353 48.73 10.03 0.08
N VAL A 354 48.43 9.39 -1.06
CA VAL A 354 49.24 8.48 -1.94
C VAL A 354 48.27 8.10 -3.11
N GLN A 355 48.41 8.45 -4.39
CA GLN A 355 49.42 8.30 -5.46
C GLN A 355 49.56 6.87 -6.06
N HIS A 356 49.49 6.82 -7.41
CA HIS A 356 49.72 5.72 -8.37
C HIS A 356 48.48 4.89 -8.78
N GLY A 357 48.14 4.70 -10.06
CA GLY A 357 48.82 4.98 -11.33
C GLY A 357 49.26 3.71 -12.06
N TYR A 358 48.97 3.65 -13.37
CA TYR A 358 49.26 2.61 -14.39
C TYR A 358 48.28 1.41 -14.43
N GLY A 359 47.64 1.02 -15.54
CA GLY A 359 47.81 1.37 -16.96
C GLY A 359 48.43 0.21 -17.75
N ALA A 360 47.59 -0.64 -18.35
CA ALA A 360 47.86 -1.50 -19.53
C ALA A 360 46.51 -2.15 -19.91
N GLY A 361 45.92 -2.03 -21.10
CA GLY A 361 46.52 -1.99 -22.42
C GLY A 361 46.49 -3.39 -23.03
N ARG A 362 45.41 -3.76 -23.74
CA ARG A 362 45.39 -4.77 -24.81
C ARG A 362 44.08 -4.69 -25.59
N GLY A 363 44.16 -4.21 -26.82
CA GLY A 363 43.07 -4.28 -27.79
C GLY A 363 42.98 -5.64 -28.44
N HIS A 364 41.83 -5.92 -29.06
CA HIS A 364 41.70 -6.82 -30.20
C HIS A 364 40.65 -6.28 -31.19
N ARG A 365 41.03 -6.34 -32.46
CA ARG A 365 40.28 -5.99 -33.66
C ARG A 365 39.27 -7.08 -34.03
N GLY A 366 38.26 -6.71 -34.81
CA GLY A 366 37.45 -7.58 -35.69
C GLY A 366 36.08 -6.95 -35.94
N GLY A 367 35.88 -6.22 -37.04
CA GLY A 367 35.39 -6.76 -38.32
C GLY A 367 33.85 -6.71 -38.32
N GLY A 368 33.16 -5.79 -39.00
CA GLY A 368 33.16 -5.61 -40.45
C GLY A 368 32.05 -6.47 -41.07
N GLY A 369 30.83 -5.91 -41.23
CA GLY A 369 29.71 -6.63 -41.82
C GLY A 369 28.53 -5.71 -42.18
N ARG A 370 28.57 -5.16 -43.40
CA ARG A 370 27.44 -4.48 -44.04
C ARG A 370 26.39 -5.51 -44.47
N GLY A 371 25.12 -5.21 -44.26
CA GLY A 371 24.00 -5.98 -44.81
C GLY A 371 22.72 -5.16 -44.83
N GLY A 372 22.50 -4.42 -45.91
CA GLY A 372 21.26 -3.70 -46.16
C GLY A 372 20.16 -4.68 -46.61
N GLY A 373 18.97 -4.53 -46.02
CA GLY A 373 17.77 -5.26 -46.41
C GLY A 373 16.61 -4.29 -46.60
N ARG A 374 16.40 -3.85 -47.85
CA ARG A 374 15.20 -3.13 -48.29
C ARG A 374 14.04 -4.12 -48.34
N GLY A 375 13.13 -4.08 -47.36
CA GLY A 375 11.86 -4.80 -47.41
C GLY A 375 10.80 -3.98 -48.16
N ARG A 376 10.55 -4.33 -49.43
CA ARG A 376 9.41 -3.83 -50.20
C ARG A 376 8.12 -4.45 -49.64
N GLY A 377 7.22 -3.61 -49.14
CA GLY A 377 5.84 -4.02 -48.85
C GLY A 377 5.09 -4.32 -50.15
N ARG A 378 4.71 -5.59 -50.34
CA ARG A 378 3.65 -5.97 -51.26
C ARG A 378 2.33 -5.97 -50.48
N ARG A 379 1.39 -5.15 -50.95
CA ARG A 379 -0.04 -5.29 -50.68
C ARG A 379 -0.57 -6.51 -51.45
N GLY A 380 -1.21 -7.44 -50.76
CA GLY A 380 -2.34 -8.25 -51.21
C GLY A 380 -3.26 -8.29 -49.98
N ASP A 381 -4.50 -7.83 -49.99
CA ASP A 381 -5.65 -8.15 -50.85
C ASP A 381 -5.97 -9.65 -50.89
N GLY A 382 -7.22 -9.97 -50.51
CA GLY A 382 -7.70 -11.27 -50.03
C GLY A 382 -7.92 -11.23 -48.51
N GLY A 383 -9.09 -10.95 -47.95
CA GLY A 383 -10.41 -11.36 -48.41
C GLY A 383 -10.54 -12.86 -48.22
N ASP A 384 -11.10 -13.28 -47.08
CA ASP A 384 -11.94 -14.49 -46.95
C ASP A 384 -12.53 -14.54 -45.53
N ASP A 385 -13.85 -14.48 -45.51
CA ASP A 385 -14.73 -14.93 -44.45
C ASP A 385 -14.46 -16.39 -44.10
N PHE A 386 -14.66 -16.80 -42.85
CA PHE A 386 -15.46 -17.98 -42.45
C PHE A 386 -15.29 -18.26 -40.95
N TRP A 387 -16.44 -18.15 -40.25
CA TRP A 387 -16.80 -18.60 -38.89
C TRP A 387 -16.07 -18.05 -37.66
#